data_AF-A0A374MQQ8-F1
#
_entry.id   AF-A0A374MQQ8-F1
#
_cell.length_a   1.000
_cell.length_b   1.000
_cell.length_c   1.000
_cell.angle_alpha   90.00
_cell.angle_beta   90.00
_cell.angle_gamma   90.00
#
_symmetry.space_group_name_H-M   'P 1'
#
loop_
_entity.id
_entity.type
_entity.pdbx_description
1 polymer ?
#
loop_
_entity_poly.entity_id
_entity_poly.type
_entity_poly.pdbx_seq_one_letter_code
_entity_poly.pdbx_strand_id
1 'polypeptide(L)'
;MMDKKLLIEEIKAAFTKVEYPKQITYDISGNHLECLEVENMFRNKEWRSLPDNFMFEERSALFFFSPEGFHYYLPAFMIFSLHDFVGADNIPDAIVRMLTLPTEVDTIILANAIKEYRLDKTISNLDFSEILQNNLNHINESINAFIKRAVLFDSQQGRAVFHYLEYIKKEFAYNWLNNEPQNAIQRYWFQFKL
;
A
#
# COMPACT_ATOMS: atom_id res chain seq x y z
N MET A 1 18.31 -15.32 0.97
CA MET A 1 17.24 -14.56 0.31
C MET A 1 16.08 -15.50 0.11
N MET A 2 14.86 -15.03 0.35
CA MET A 2 13.72 -15.92 0.23
C MET A 2 13.33 -16.09 -1.23
N ASP A 3 13.16 -17.34 -1.65
CA ASP A 3 12.57 -17.68 -2.95
C ASP A 3 11.12 -17.18 -3.02
N LYS A 4 10.65 -16.81 -4.22
CA LYS A 4 9.28 -16.29 -4.42
C LYS A 4 8.21 -17.24 -3.88
N LYS A 5 8.36 -18.54 -4.12
CA LYS A 5 7.40 -19.55 -3.66
C LYS A 5 7.39 -19.63 -2.13
N LEU A 6 8.57 -19.60 -1.52
CA LEU A 6 8.69 -19.57 -0.05
C LEU A 6 8.08 -18.29 0.55
N LEU A 7 8.24 -17.14 -0.12
CA LEU A 7 7.62 -15.88 0.29
C LEU A 7 6.10 -15.92 0.24
N ILE A 8 5.52 -16.47 -0.83
CA ILE A 8 4.07 -16.65 -0.94
C ILE A 8 3.55 -17.54 0.19
N GLU A 9 4.24 -18.64 0.51
CA GLU A 9 3.83 -19.52 1.62
C GLU A 9 4.01 -18.86 3.00
N GLU A 10 5.05 -18.04 3.21
CA GLU A 10 5.20 -17.25 4.44
C GLU A 10 4.06 -16.24 4.60
N ILE A 11 3.73 -15.49 3.55
CA ILE A 11 2.60 -14.54 3.55
C ILE A 11 1.31 -15.30 3.89
N LYS A 12 1.05 -16.44 3.26
CA LYS A 12 -0.15 -17.22 3.56
C LYS A 12 -0.20 -17.65 5.01
N ALA A 13 0.89 -18.20 5.53
CA ALA A 13 0.97 -18.67 6.92
C ALA A 13 0.75 -17.53 7.93
N ALA A 14 1.39 -16.37 7.71
CA ALA A 14 1.32 -15.22 8.60
C ALA A 14 -0.09 -14.63 8.72
N PHE A 15 -0.86 -14.62 7.62
CA PHE A 15 -2.21 -14.04 7.59
C PHE A 15 -3.33 -15.08 7.71
N THR A 16 -3.00 -16.36 7.96
CA THR A 16 -4.00 -17.44 8.00
C THR A 16 -5.04 -17.27 9.11
N LYS A 17 -4.71 -16.61 10.22
CA LYS A 17 -5.61 -16.45 11.38
C LYS A 17 -6.24 -15.07 11.50
N VAL A 18 -6.06 -14.19 10.51
CA VAL A 18 -6.67 -12.84 10.55
C VAL A 18 -8.18 -12.98 10.45
N GLU A 19 -8.89 -12.38 11.40
CA GLU A 19 -10.35 -12.39 11.45
C GLU A 19 -10.94 -11.55 10.32
N TYR A 20 -12.07 -12.00 9.78
CA TYR A 20 -12.80 -11.23 8.77
C TYR A 20 -13.27 -9.90 9.36
N PRO A 21 -13.05 -8.76 8.68
CA PRO A 21 -13.32 -7.44 9.25
C PRO A 21 -14.83 -7.20 9.38
N LYS A 22 -15.24 -6.49 10.44
CA LYS A 22 -16.64 -6.05 10.61
C LYS A 22 -17.06 -5.03 9.55
N GLN A 23 -16.11 -4.21 9.11
CA GLN A 23 -16.28 -3.19 8.09
C GLN A 23 -15.03 -3.21 7.20
N ILE A 24 -15.22 -3.38 5.89
CA ILE A 24 -14.13 -3.57 4.92
C ILE A 24 -13.54 -2.21 4.53
N THR A 25 -14.36 -1.19 4.34
CA THR A 25 -13.92 0.16 3.92
C THR A 25 -13.92 1.18 5.05
N TYR A 26 -13.21 2.29 4.89
CA TYR A 26 -13.10 3.30 5.96
C TYR A 26 -14.38 4.12 6.16
N ASP A 27 -15.31 4.13 5.19
CA ASP A 27 -16.58 4.87 5.25
C ASP A 27 -17.73 4.05 4.64
N ILE A 28 -18.81 3.87 5.40
CA ILE A 28 -20.06 3.22 4.95
C ILE A 28 -21.30 4.12 5.12
N SER A 29 -21.11 5.41 5.37
CA SER A 29 -22.16 6.40 5.61
C SER A 29 -22.94 6.78 4.35
N GLY A 30 -22.41 6.45 3.17
CA GLY A 30 -22.98 6.83 1.87
C GLY A 30 -22.46 8.14 1.28
N ASN A 31 -21.56 8.83 1.98
CA ASN A 31 -20.90 10.03 1.45
C ASN A 31 -19.74 9.70 0.48
N HIS A 32 -19.23 8.48 0.51
CA HIS A 32 -18.18 7.97 -0.37
C HIS A 32 -18.71 6.75 -1.13
N LEU A 33 -19.16 6.96 -2.37
CA LEU A 33 -19.78 5.91 -3.19
C LEU A 33 -18.78 4.79 -3.49
N GLU A 34 -17.51 5.13 -3.74
CA GLU A 34 -16.43 4.18 -4.00
C GLU A 34 -16.20 3.25 -2.80
N CYS A 35 -16.30 3.77 -1.57
CA CYS A 35 -16.21 2.93 -0.38
C CYS A 35 -17.38 1.97 -0.25
N LEU A 36 -18.59 2.36 -0.66
CA LEU A 36 -19.74 1.46 -0.69
C LEU A 36 -19.62 0.39 -1.77
N GLU A 37 -19.10 0.75 -2.94
CA GLU A 37 -18.84 -0.18 -4.03
C GLU A 37 -17.82 -1.24 -3.62
N VAL A 38 -16.66 -0.82 -3.10
CA VAL A 38 -15.62 -1.73 -2.60
C VAL A 38 -16.13 -2.59 -1.45
N GLU A 39 -16.85 -2.00 -0.49
CA GLU A 39 -17.47 -2.74 0.61
C GLU A 39 -18.39 -3.86 0.10
N ASN A 40 -19.21 -3.57 -0.93
CA ASN A 40 -20.11 -4.56 -1.52
C ASN A 40 -19.38 -5.60 -2.37
N MET A 41 -18.38 -5.20 -3.15
CA MET A 41 -17.60 -6.10 -3.99
C MET A 41 -16.80 -7.11 -3.16
N PHE A 42 -16.22 -6.69 -2.04
CA PHE A 42 -15.42 -7.57 -1.18
C PHE A 42 -16.25 -8.33 -0.14
N ARG A 43 -17.53 -7.99 0.05
CA ARG A 43 -18.39 -8.63 1.07
C ARG A 43 -18.43 -10.16 0.90
N ASN A 44 -18.20 -10.87 2.00
CA ASN A 44 -18.22 -12.33 2.11
C ASN A 44 -17.18 -13.04 1.22
N LYS A 45 -16.15 -12.35 0.72
CA LYS A 45 -15.04 -12.95 0.00
C LYS A 45 -13.88 -13.22 0.94
N GLU A 46 -13.22 -14.36 0.78
CA GLU A 46 -12.01 -14.64 1.54
C GLU A 46 -10.79 -14.22 0.73
N TRP A 47 -9.82 -13.58 1.38
CA TRP A 47 -8.61 -13.12 0.69
C TRP A 47 -7.84 -14.26 -0.03
N ARG A 48 -7.96 -15.50 0.47
CA ARG A 48 -7.28 -16.71 -0.08
C ARG A 48 -7.87 -17.20 -1.40
N SER A 49 -9.09 -16.79 -1.74
CA SER A 49 -9.86 -17.32 -2.87
C SER A 49 -10.27 -16.25 -3.87
N LEU A 50 -9.69 -15.04 -3.77
CA LEU A 50 -9.91 -13.97 -4.76
C LEU A 50 -9.24 -14.36 -6.09
N PRO A 51 -9.99 -14.37 -7.21
CA PRO A 51 -9.43 -14.70 -8.51
C PRO A 51 -8.64 -13.53 -9.09
N ASP A 52 -7.65 -13.83 -9.94
CA ASP A 52 -6.73 -12.85 -10.53
C ASP A 52 -7.45 -11.73 -11.30
N ASN A 53 -8.52 -12.04 -12.04
CA ASN A 53 -9.29 -11.02 -12.77
C ASN A 53 -9.99 -10.04 -11.82
N PHE A 54 -10.50 -10.53 -10.69
CA PHE A 54 -11.09 -9.68 -9.66
C PHE A 54 -10.02 -8.77 -9.03
N MET A 55 -8.83 -9.30 -8.74
CA MET A 55 -7.73 -8.50 -8.20
C MET A 55 -7.29 -7.39 -9.16
N PHE A 56 -7.26 -7.68 -10.47
CA PHE A 56 -6.93 -6.68 -11.49
C PHE A 56 -8.03 -5.61 -11.63
N GLU A 57 -9.30 -6.02 -11.66
CA GLU A 57 -10.44 -5.10 -11.75
C GLU A 57 -10.51 -4.18 -10.52
N GLU A 58 -10.30 -4.74 -9.33
CA GLU A 58 -10.37 -4.06 -8.03
C GLU A 58 -9.01 -3.53 -7.52
N ARG A 59 -8.06 -3.29 -8.43
CA ARG A 59 -6.68 -2.87 -8.08
C ARG A 59 -6.58 -1.59 -7.24
N SER A 60 -7.58 -0.73 -7.30
CA SER A 60 -7.66 0.51 -6.51
C SER A 60 -8.26 0.33 -5.11
N ALA A 61 -8.84 -0.85 -4.79
CA ALA A 61 -9.56 -1.09 -3.54
C ALA A 61 -8.72 -0.86 -2.27
N LEU A 62 -7.39 -1.05 -2.35
CA LEU A 62 -6.47 -0.84 -1.23
C LEU A 62 -6.60 0.54 -0.57
N PHE A 63 -6.92 1.59 -1.33
CA PHE A 63 -7.05 2.96 -0.81
C PHE A 63 -8.34 3.19 -0.03
N PHE A 64 -9.34 2.33 -0.22
CA PHE A 64 -10.66 2.47 0.39
C PHE A 64 -10.84 1.63 1.65
N PHE A 65 -9.94 0.68 1.89
CA PHE A 65 -10.06 -0.21 3.05
C PHE A 65 -9.95 0.54 4.39
N SER A 66 -10.74 0.08 5.36
CA SER A 66 -10.52 0.34 6.78
C SER A 66 -9.18 -0.26 7.21
N PRO A 67 -8.64 0.10 8.39
CA PRO A 67 -7.45 -0.56 8.90
C PRO A 67 -7.57 -2.10 8.95
N GLU A 68 -8.70 -2.61 9.43
CA GLU A 68 -9.00 -4.04 9.53
C GLU A 68 -9.21 -4.68 8.16
N GLY A 69 -9.90 -3.98 7.24
CA GLY A 69 -10.06 -4.43 5.86
C GLY A 69 -8.72 -4.55 5.13
N PHE A 70 -7.85 -3.56 5.32
CA PHE A 70 -6.50 -3.57 4.77
C PHE A 70 -5.70 -4.73 5.35
N HIS A 71 -5.73 -4.93 6.67
CA HIS A 71 -5.03 -6.03 7.34
C HIS A 71 -5.49 -7.40 6.83
N TYR A 72 -6.79 -7.60 6.60
CA TYR A 72 -7.35 -8.84 6.09
C TYR A 72 -7.02 -9.10 4.60
N TYR A 73 -7.14 -8.09 3.73
CA TYR A 73 -7.00 -8.27 2.28
C TYR A 73 -5.59 -8.03 1.72
N LEU A 74 -4.72 -7.30 2.41
CA LEU A 74 -3.33 -7.08 1.99
C LEU A 74 -2.59 -8.34 1.48
N PRO A 75 -2.66 -9.52 2.14
CA PRO A 75 -1.99 -10.72 1.63
C PRO A 75 -2.41 -11.11 0.21
N ALA A 76 -3.68 -10.90 -0.19
CA ALA A 76 -4.12 -11.18 -1.55
C ALA A 76 -3.43 -10.26 -2.57
N PHE A 77 -3.34 -8.97 -2.27
CA PHE A 77 -2.66 -7.98 -3.13
C PHE A 77 -1.16 -8.26 -3.23
N MET A 78 -0.49 -8.61 -2.12
CA MET A 78 0.92 -8.98 -2.12
C MET A 78 1.18 -10.27 -2.93
N ILE A 79 0.31 -11.28 -2.80
CA ILE A 79 0.49 -12.54 -3.54
C ILE A 79 0.23 -12.33 -5.03
N PHE A 80 -0.81 -11.56 -5.38
CA PHE A 80 -1.12 -11.22 -6.77
C PHE A 80 0.04 -10.49 -7.45
N SER A 81 0.63 -9.48 -6.79
CA SER A 81 1.80 -8.76 -7.32
C SER A 81 3.05 -9.64 -7.43
N LEU A 82 3.21 -10.67 -6.60
CA LEU A 82 4.30 -11.64 -6.73
C LEU A 82 4.09 -12.60 -7.90
N HIS A 83 2.85 -13.01 -8.18
CA HIS A 83 2.56 -13.91 -9.30
C HIS A 83 2.91 -13.26 -10.64
N ASP A 84 2.40 -12.06 -10.89
CA ASP A 84 2.66 -11.27 -12.10
C ASP A 84 2.85 -9.79 -11.75
N PHE A 85 4.09 -9.39 -11.52
CA PHE A 85 4.40 -8.02 -11.11
C PHE A 85 4.01 -6.97 -12.17
N VAL A 86 4.20 -7.29 -13.45
CA VAL A 86 3.89 -6.37 -14.56
C VAL A 86 2.38 -6.34 -14.81
N GLY A 87 1.74 -7.50 -14.82
CA GLY A 87 0.27 -7.60 -14.97
C GLY A 87 -0.51 -7.06 -13.78
N ALA A 88 0.12 -6.95 -12.60
CA ALA A 88 -0.47 -6.32 -11.43
C ALA A 88 -0.59 -4.78 -11.52
N ASP A 89 -0.14 -4.17 -12.63
CA ASP A 89 -0.29 -2.74 -12.92
C ASP A 89 0.20 -1.87 -11.74
N ASN A 90 -0.65 -1.03 -11.17
CA ASN A 90 -0.30 -0.11 -10.08
C ASN A 90 -0.39 -0.73 -8.67
N ILE A 91 -0.69 -2.02 -8.53
CA ILE A 91 -0.82 -2.67 -7.21
C ILE A 91 0.48 -2.62 -6.41
N PRO A 92 1.67 -2.92 -6.97
CA PRO A 92 2.92 -2.80 -6.23
C PRO A 92 3.14 -1.38 -5.66
N ASP A 93 2.85 -0.35 -6.46
CA ASP A 93 2.94 1.05 -6.03
C ASP A 93 1.95 1.37 -4.92
N ALA A 94 0.70 0.91 -5.05
CA ALA A 94 -0.33 1.10 -4.04
C ALA A 94 0.09 0.44 -2.71
N ILE A 95 0.60 -0.81 -2.75
CA ILE A 95 1.10 -1.51 -1.56
C ILE A 95 2.25 -0.72 -0.92
N VAL A 96 3.28 -0.36 -1.70
CA VAL A 96 4.44 0.38 -1.17
C VAL A 96 4.01 1.71 -0.55
N ARG A 97 3.13 2.45 -1.22
CA ARG A 97 2.57 3.71 -0.69
C ARG A 97 1.82 3.49 0.62
N MET A 98 0.96 2.48 0.70
CA MET A 98 0.16 2.21 1.91
C MET A 98 1.00 1.69 3.09
N LEU A 99 2.14 1.07 2.80
CA LEU A 99 3.13 0.55 3.75
C LEU A 99 4.28 1.53 4.05
N THR A 100 4.32 2.72 3.44
CA THR A 100 5.35 3.72 3.74
C THR A 100 4.83 4.67 4.80
N LEU A 101 5.55 4.79 5.92
CA LEU A 101 5.29 5.85 6.90
C LEU A 101 5.55 7.21 6.22
N PRO A 102 4.54 8.07 6.05
CA PRO A 102 4.71 9.37 5.42
C PRO A 102 5.51 10.30 6.33
N THR A 103 6.32 11.18 5.72
CA THR A 103 7.12 12.18 6.42
C THR A 103 7.12 13.49 5.65
N GLU A 104 7.48 14.59 6.32
CA GLU A 104 7.63 15.90 5.65
C GLU A 104 8.65 15.88 4.50
N VAL A 105 9.61 14.95 4.54
CA VAL A 105 10.61 14.74 3.49
C VAL A 105 9.95 14.39 2.15
N ASP A 106 8.79 13.73 2.16
CA ASP A 106 8.06 13.40 0.93
C ASP A 106 7.61 14.66 0.17
N THR A 107 7.18 15.69 0.91
CA THR A 107 6.85 16.99 0.32
C THR A 107 8.09 17.69 -0.25
N ILE A 108 9.24 17.58 0.41
CA ILE A 108 10.50 18.15 -0.08
C ILE A 108 10.95 17.46 -1.36
N ILE A 109 10.84 16.13 -1.44
CA ILE A 109 11.15 15.37 -2.64
C ILE A 109 10.25 15.81 -3.80
N LEU A 110 8.95 15.97 -3.56
CA LEU A 110 8.01 16.47 -4.56
C LEU A 110 8.37 17.88 -5.03
N ALA A 111 8.69 18.80 -4.10
CA ALA A 111 9.11 20.16 -4.42
C ALA A 111 10.38 20.19 -5.30
N ASN A 112 11.35 19.32 -5.00
CA ASN A 112 12.56 19.17 -5.80
C ASN A 112 12.25 18.66 -7.21
N ALA A 113 11.40 17.63 -7.33
CA ALA A 113 10.98 17.10 -8.63
C ALA A 113 10.25 18.15 -9.49
N ILE A 114 9.34 18.92 -8.89
CA ILE A 114 8.65 20.02 -9.58
C ILE A 114 9.65 21.01 -10.19
N LYS A 115 10.68 21.38 -9.42
CA LYS A 115 11.71 22.31 -9.87
C LYS A 115 12.64 21.71 -10.93
N GLU A 116 13.10 20.48 -10.72
CA GLU A 116 14.02 19.77 -11.62
C GLU A 116 13.40 19.58 -13.01
N TYR A 117 12.16 19.10 -13.05
CA TYR A 117 11.44 18.84 -14.30
C TYR A 117 10.64 20.04 -14.81
N ARG A 118 10.70 21.18 -14.11
CA ARG A 118 9.93 22.40 -14.43
C ARG A 118 8.44 22.11 -14.65
N LEU A 119 7.85 21.30 -13.78
CA LEU A 119 6.45 20.89 -13.88
C LEU A 119 5.51 22.09 -13.73
N ASP A 120 5.90 23.07 -12.90
CA ASP A 120 5.23 24.36 -12.72
C ASP A 120 5.04 25.15 -14.02
N LYS A 121 5.98 25.00 -14.97
CA LYS A 121 5.91 25.69 -16.27
C LYS A 121 5.26 24.84 -17.36
N THR A 122 5.22 23.52 -17.16
CA THR A 122 4.73 22.57 -18.17
C THR A 122 3.25 22.24 -17.95
N ILE A 123 2.81 22.24 -16.69
CA ILE A 123 1.46 21.91 -16.26
C ILE A 123 0.83 23.15 -15.62
N SER A 124 0.35 24.07 -16.45
CA SER A 124 -0.12 25.38 -16.01
C SER A 124 -1.48 25.36 -15.30
N ASN A 125 -2.19 24.24 -15.30
CA ASN A 125 -3.50 24.07 -14.68
C ASN A 125 -3.43 23.53 -13.24
N LEU A 126 -2.23 23.31 -12.69
CA LEU A 126 -2.03 22.87 -11.31
C LEU A 126 -1.33 23.95 -10.49
N ASP A 127 -1.87 24.25 -9.32
CA ASP A 127 -1.16 25.05 -8.32
C ASP A 127 -0.28 24.13 -7.45
N PHE A 128 0.99 24.03 -7.82
CA PHE A 128 1.95 23.22 -7.08
C PHE A 128 2.22 23.73 -5.67
N SER A 129 2.10 25.03 -5.42
CA SER A 129 2.27 25.58 -4.07
C SER A 129 1.12 25.14 -3.17
N GLU A 130 -0.11 25.19 -3.67
CA GLU A 130 -1.29 24.67 -2.97
C GLU A 130 -1.16 23.17 -2.70
N ILE A 131 -0.73 22.37 -3.68
CA ILE A 131 -0.52 20.91 -3.51
C ILE A 131 0.50 20.63 -2.39
N LEU A 132 1.64 21.31 -2.40
CA LEU A 132 2.68 21.12 -1.38
C LEU A 132 2.18 21.53 0.01
N GLN A 133 1.42 22.63 0.10
CA GLN A 133 0.84 23.09 1.35
C GLN A 133 -0.22 22.12 1.88
N ASN A 134 -1.10 21.61 1.02
CA ASN A 134 -2.10 20.61 1.39
C ASN A 134 -1.43 19.33 1.92
N ASN A 135 -0.38 18.84 1.26
CA ASN A 135 0.36 17.68 1.74
C ASN A 135 0.94 17.88 3.16
N LEU A 136 1.47 19.08 3.47
CA LEU A 136 1.96 19.40 4.81
C LEU A 136 0.82 19.52 5.82
N ASN A 137 -0.30 20.13 5.45
CA ASN A 137 -1.45 20.30 6.34
C ASN A 137 -2.05 18.93 6.74
N HIS A 138 -2.05 17.96 5.83
CA HIS A 138 -2.62 16.63 6.04
C HIS A 138 -1.58 15.56 6.46
N ILE A 139 -0.34 15.95 6.79
CA ILE A 139 0.72 14.98 7.13
C ILE A 139 0.38 14.19 8.39
N ASN A 140 -0.15 14.86 9.41
CA ASN A 140 -0.53 14.22 10.68
C ASN A 140 -1.66 13.21 10.50
N GLU A 141 -2.63 13.52 9.65
CA GLU A 141 -3.72 12.59 9.30
C GLU A 141 -3.18 11.37 8.56
N SER A 142 -2.25 11.58 7.63
CA SER A 142 -1.58 10.51 6.88
C SER A 142 -0.74 9.61 7.78
N ILE A 143 0.02 10.18 8.72
CA ILE A 143 0.77 9.44 9.74
C ILE A 143 -0.20 8.63 10.61
N ASN A 144 -1.27 9.24 11.11
CA ASN A 144 -2.27 8.56 11.94
C ASN A 144 -2.94 7.40 11.18
N ALA A 145 -3.26 7.58 9.90
CA ALA A 145 -3.82 6.53 9.06
C ALA A 145 -2.83 5.36 8.89
N PHE A 146 -1.54 5.65 8.68
CA PHE A 146 -0.51 4.63 8.63
C PHE A 146 -0.41 3.86 9.96
N ILE A 147 -0.30 4.56 11.09
CA ILE A 147 -0.16 3.94 12.42
C ILE A 147 -1.35 3.05 12.73
N LYS A 148 -2.59 3.49 12.44
CA LYS A 148 -3.80 2.68 12.63
C LYS A 148 -3.76 1.34 11.90
N ARG A 149 -3.16 1.28 10.70
CA ARG A 149 -2.95 0.02 9.97
C ARG A 149 -1.80 -0.77 10.60
N ALA A 150 -0.66 -0.12 10.79
CA ALA A 150 0.59 -0.76 11.16
C ALA A 150 0.52 -1.49 12.52
N VAL A 151 -0.25 -0.97 13.48
CA VAL A 151 -0.42 -1.59 14.81
C VAL A 151 -1.21 -2.91 14.79
N LEU A 152 -1.91 -3.24 13.70
CA LEU A 152 -2.65 -4.50 13.57
C LEU A 152 -1.76 -5.69 13.22
N PHE A 153 -0.53 -5.44 12.76
CA PHE A 153 0.40 -6.48 12.34
C PHE A 153 1.11 -7.07 13.56
N ASP A 154 0.99 -8.38 13.76
CA ASP A 154 1.86 -9.09 14.69
C ASP A 154 3.28 -9.26 14.13
N SER A 155 4.19 -9.82 14.93
CA SER A 155 5.59 -10.00 14.51
C SER A 155 5.75 -10.91 13.29
N GLN A 156 4.89 -11.92 13.11
CA GLN A 156 4.97 -12.83 11.97
C GLN A 156 4.48 -12.14 10.69
N GLN A 157 3.38 -11.38 10.79
CA GLN A 157 2.83 -10.61 9.69
C GLN A 157 3.76 -9.48 9.28
N GLY A 158 4.31 -8.74 10.25
CA GLY A 158 5.28 -7.68 9.98
C GLY A 158 6.56 -8.22 9.32
N ARG A 159 7.00 -9.43 9.68
CA ARG A 159 8.13 -10.09 9.01
C ARG A 159 7.81 -10.46 7.56
N ALA A 160 6.63 -11.01 7.30
CA ALA A 160 6.20 -11.33 5.94
C ALA A 160 6.13 -10.06 5.07
N VAL A 161 5.62 -8.95 5.61
CA VAL A 161 5.62 -7.64 4.93
C VAL A 161 7.05 -7.14 4.67
N PHE A 162 7.94 -7.25 5.65
CA PHE A 162 9.36 -6.89 5.47
C PHE A 162 10.01 -7.71 4.34
N HIS A 163 9.80 -9.03 4.32
CA HIS A 163 10.35 -9.88 3.25
C HIS A 163 9.73 -9.60 1.89
N TYR A 164 8.45 -9.26 1.81
CA TYR A 164 7.80 -8.78 0.59
C TYR A 164 8.49 -7.52 0.05
N LEU A 165 8.69 -6.52 0.91
CA LEU A 165 9.34 -5.26 0.53
C LEU A 165 10.80 -5.49 0.08
N GLU A 166 11.57 -6.33 0.78
CA GLU A 166 12.93 -6.71 0.37
C GLU A 166 12.95 -7.42 -0.99
N TYR A 167 11.97 -8.30 -1.25
CA TYR A 167 11.85 -9.02 -2.52
C TYR A 167 11.59 -8.06 -3.67
N ILE A 168 10.55 -7.22 -3.59
CA ILE A 168 10.22 -6.30 -4.68
C ILE A 168 11.30 -5.23 -4.88
N LYS A 169 11.94 -4.78 -3.80
CA LYS A 169 13.09 -3.87 -3.87
C LYS A 169 14.19 -4.48 -4.71
N LYS A 170 14.56 -5.74 -4.47
CA LYS A 170 15.68 -6.34 -5.19
C LYS A 170 15.35 -6.66 -6.64
N GLU A 171 14.19 -7.27 -6.87
CA GLU A 171 13.84 -7.79 -8.20
C GLU A 171 13.30 -6.69 -9.13
N PHE A 172 12.71 -5.63 -8.56
CA PHE A 172 11.94 -4.64 -9.31
C PHE A 172 12.28 -3.17 -8.98
N ALA A 173 13.40 -2.88 -8.27
CA ALA A 173 13.81 -1.51 -7.91
C ALA A 173 13.76 -0.50 -9.08
N TYR A 174 14.04 -0.94 -10.31
CA TYR A 174 14.06 -0.07 -11.50
C TYR A 174 12.67 0.48 -11.88
N ASN A 175 11.57 -0.05 -11.33
CA ASN A 175 10.23 0.47 -11.56
C ASN A 175 9.93 1.73 -10.72
N TRP A 176 10.84 2.09 -9.83
CA TRP A 176 10.67 3.17 -8.85
C TRP A 176 11.74 4.25 -9.05
N LEU A 177 11.32 5.51 -9.03
CA LEU A 177 12.23 6.64 -9.25
C LEU A 177 13.18 6.86 -8.06
N ASN A 178 12.72 6.57 -6.85
CA ASN A 178 13.41 6.89 -5.60
C ASN A 178 13.57 5.67 -4.68
N ASN A 179 13.54 4.47 -5.26
CA ASN A 179 13.61 3.20 -4.54
C ASN A 179 12.60 3.14 -3.36
N GLU A 180 11.35 3.45 -3.65
CA GLU A 180 10.25 3.61 -2.71
C GLU A 180 10.09 2.42 -1.74
N PRO A 181 10.28 1.13 -2.14
CA PRO A 181 10.30 0.01 -1.21
C PRO A 181 11.36 0.14 -0.11
N GLN A 182 12.54 0.69 -0.40
CA GLN A 182 13.59 0.94 0.59
C GLN A 182 13.14 1.97 1.63
N ASN A 183 12.38 2.99 1.22
CA ASN A 183 11.84 3.98 2.15
C ASN A 183 10.83 3.35 3.10
N ALA A 184 9.92 2.51 2.60
CA ALA A 184 8.99 1.76 3.45
C ALA A 184 9.75 0.94 4.52
N ILE A 185 10.79 0.23 4.10
CA ILE A 185 11.63 -0.59 4.99
C ILE A 185 12.29 0.26 6.07
N GLN A 186 13.03 1.30 5.67
CA GLN A 186 13.80 2.12 6.61
C GLN A 186 12.95 2.91 7.59
N ARG A 187 11.75 3.32 7.18
CA ARG A 187 10.91 4.16 8.02
C ARG A 187 10.10 3.38 9.05
N TYR A 188 9.77 2.11 8.78
CA TYR A 188 8.99 1.31 9.73
C TYR A 188 9.33 -0.18 9.73
N TRP A 189 9.39 -0.85 8.57
CA TRP A 189 9.40 -2.32 8.54
C TRP A 189 10.74 -2.96 8.94
N PHE A 190 11.83 -2.20 9.04
CA PHE A 190 13.14 -2.71 9.48
C PHE A 190 13.12 -3.38 10.86
N GLN A 191 12.15 -3.01 11.72
CA GLN A 191 12.00 -3.56 13.06
C GLN A 191 11.60 -5.05 13.06
N PHE A 192 11.07 -5.57 11.94
CA PHE A 192 10.65 -6.97 11.80
C PHE A 192 11.68 -7.85 11.08
N LYS A 193 12.89 -7.34 10.85
CA LYS A 193 13.98 -8.05 10.16
C LYS A 193 14.44 -9.33 10.87
N LEU A 194 14.29 -9.38 12.20
CA LEU A 194 14.79 -10.46 13.06
C LEU A 194 13.68 -11.40 13.49
#